data_AF-A0A7C0YP44-F1
#
_entry.id   AF-A0A7C0YP44-F1
#
_cell.length_a   1.000
_cell.length_b   1.000
_cell.length_c   1.000
_cell.angle_alpha   90.00
_cell.angle_beta   90.00
_cell.angle_gamma   90.00
#
_symmetry.space_group_name_H-M   'P 1'
#
loop_
_entity.id
_entity.type
_entity.pdbx_description
1 polymer ?
#
loop_
_entity_poly.entity_id
_entity_poly.type
_entity_poly.pdbx_seq_one_letter_code
_entity_poly.pdbx_strand_id
1 'polypeptide(L)' 'MRITPLDIQQKQFPVKFRGFDVEEVFAFLEVIREEMEDLLRENASLKEHHHRSEAQLQEFR' A
#
# COMPACT_ATOMS: atom_id res chain seq x y z
N MET A 1 2.92 2.89 -7.38
CA MET A 1 2.88 3.91 -6.30
C MET A 1 4.30 4.44 -6.10
N ARG A 2 4.49 5.66 -5.57
CA ARG A 2 5.83 6.28 -5.38
C ARG A 2 6.56 5.78 -4.14
N ILE A 3 5.85 5.12 -3.24
CA ILE A 3 6.32 4.52 -1.98
C ILE A 3 5.70 3.12 -1.92
N THR A 4 6.38 2.16 -1.31
CA THR A 4 5.90 0.79 -1.03
C THR A 4 5.70 0.58 0.48
N PRO A 5 4.90 -0.42 0.91
CA PRO A 5 4.81 -0.78 2.33
C PRO A 5 6.18 -1.09 2.94
N LEU A 6 7.07 -1.73 2.17
CA LEU A 6 8.44 -2.01 2.59
C LEU A 6 9.24 -0.71 2.83
N ASP A 7 9.06 0.30 1.98
CA ASP A 7 9.71 1.60 2.17
C ASP A 7 9.23 2.28 3.47
N ILE A 8 7.94 2.13 3.83
CA ILE A 8 7.39 2.65 5.09
C ILE A 8 8.07 1.97 6.28
N GLN A 9 8.16 0.64 6.24
CA GLN A 9 8.77 -0.16 7.31
C GLN A 9 10.27 0.15 7.50
N GLN A 10 11.01 0.40 6.41
CA GLN A 10 12.43 0.68 6.44
C GLN A 10 12.76 2.16 6.69
N LYS A 11 11.76 3.05 6.70
CA LYS A 11 12.00 4.49 6.78
C LYS A 11 12.50 4.89 8.16
N GLN A 12 13.72 5.42 8.20
CA GLN A 12 14.26 6.08 9.38
C GLN A 12 14.10 7.60 9.27
N PHE A 13 13.62 8.22 10.35
CA PHE A 13 13.48 9.67 10.46
C PHE A 13 14.55 10.23 11.40
N PRO A 14 15.28 11.30 11.00
CA PRO A 14 16.21 11.95 11.90
C PRO A 14 15.45 12.68 13.01
N VAL A 15 15.91 12.50 14.25
CA VAL A 15 15.34 13.20 15.41
C VAL A 15 15.80 14.66 15.40
N LYS A 16 14.88 15.58 15.67
CA LYS A 16 15.15 17.01 15.82
C LYS A 16 14.50 17.55 17.09
N PHE A 17 15.07 18.61 17.65
CA PHE A 17 14.52 19.26 18.85
C PHE A 17 13.08 19.72 18.60
N ARG A 18 12.15 19.39 19.53
CA ARG A 18 10.69 19.59 19.39
C ARG A 18 10.06 18.86 18.19
N GLY A 19 10.56 17.67 17.85
CA GLY A 19 9.91 16.75 16.91
C GLY A 19 8.68 16.04 17.50
N PHE A 20 8.00 15.26 16.66
CA PHE A 20 6.92 14.38 17.09
C PHE A 20 7.43 13.23 17.96
N ASP A 21 6.52 12.65 18.75
CA ASP A 21 6.81 11.41 19.46
C ASP A 21 7.10 10.30 18.46
N VAL A 22 8.26 9.66 18.63
CA VAL A 22 8.77 8.64 17.72
C VAL A 22 7.88 7.40 17.77
N GLU A 23 7.39 7.00 18.95
CA GLU A 23 6.54 5.82 19.11
C GLU A 23 5.17 6.04 18.47
N GLU A 24 4.57 7.21 18.65
CA GLU A 24 3.28 7.55 18.04
C GLU A 24 3.36 7.59 16.51
N VAL A 25 4.44 8.17 15.97
CA VAL A 25 4.69 8.20 14.52
C VAL A 25 4.89 6.78 13.98
N PHE A 26 5.67 5.93 14.65
CA PHE A 26 5.84 4.53 14.22
C PHE A 26 4.54 3.74 14.26
N ALA A 27 3.73 3.88 15.31
CA ALA A 27 2.43 3.23 15.40
C ALA A 27 1.50 3.66 14.26
N PHE A 28 1.47 4.95 13.93
CA PHE A 28 0.68 5.47 12.82
C PHE A 28 1.17 4.96 11.45
N LEU A 29 2.49 4.92 11.24
CA LEU A 29 3.08 4.40 10.00
C LEU A 29 2.83 2.91 9.81
N GLU A 30 2.73 2.14 10.89
CA GLU A 30 2.40 0.72 10.82
C GLU A 30 0.97 0.50 10.32
N VAL A 31 0.00 1.29 10.82
CA VAL A 31 -1.37 1.27 10.30
C VAL A 31 -1.39 1.63 8.81
N ILE A 32 -0.64 2.66 8.39
CA ILE A 32 -0.55 3.02 6.96
C ILE A 32 0.06 1.88 6.14
N ARG A 33 1.07 1.18 6.66
CA ARG A 33 1.71 0.04 5.99
C ARG A 33 0.68 -1.06 5.73
N GLU A 34 -0.08 -1.44 6.75
CA GLU A 34 -1.11 -2.49 6.67
C GLU A 34 -2.20 -2.12 5.65
N GLU A 35 -2.78 -0.92 5.77
CA GLU A 35 -3.82 -0.44 4.83
C GLU A 35 -3.30 -0.40 3.38
N MET A 36 -2.02 -0.04 3.19
CA MET A 36 -1.41 -0.02 1.88
C MET A 36 -1.20 -1.43 1.30
N GLU A 37 -0.84 -2.42 2.12
CA GLU A 37 -0.76 -3.82 1.71
C GLU A 37 -2.11 -4.36 1.27
N ASP A 38 -3.17 -4.04 2.01
CA ASP A 38 -4.53 -4.45 1.68
C ASP A 38 -5.02 -3.82 0.38
N LEU A 39 -4.78 -2.51 0.19
CA LEU A 39 -5.09 -1.83 -1.08
C LEU A 39 -4.34 -2.45 -2.28
N LEU A 40 -3.08 -2.83 -2.10
CA LEU A 40 -2.31 -3.48 -3.16
C LEU A 40 -2.88 -4.88 -3.50
N ARG A 41 -3.28 -5.64 -2.47
CA ARG A 41 -3.92 -6.96 -2.65
C ARG A 41 -5.26 -6.84 -3.36
N GLU A 42 -6.09 -5.89 -2.94
CA GLU A 42 -7.38 -5.61 -3.58
C GLU A 42 -7.18 -5.18 -5.04
N ASN A 43 -6.22 -4.28 -5.30
CA ASN A 43 -5.92 -3.83 -6.66
C ASN A 43 -5.49 -4.98 -7.57
N ALA A 44 -4.66 -5.91 -7.06
CA ALA A 44 -4.25 -7.09 -7.80
C ALA A 44 -5.44 -8.00 -8.13
N SER A 45 -6.33 -8.24 -7.17
CA SER A 45 -7.55 -9.01 -7.37
C SER A 45 -8.47 -8.35 -8.40
N LEU A 46 -8.73 -7.05 -8.28
CA LEU A 46 -9.56 -6.30 -9.22
C LEU A 46 -9.00 -6.33 -10.64
N LYS A 47 -7.67 -6.19 -10.80
CA LYS A 47 -7.02 -6.32 -12.11
C LYS A 47 -7.21 -7.71 -12.71
N GLU A 48 -7.07 -8.76 -11.92
CA GLU A 48 -7.31 -10.13 -12.39
C GLU A 48 -8.77 -10.33 -12.82
N HIS A 49 -9.73 -9.85 -12.02
CA HIS A 49 -11.15 -9.88 -12.39
C HIS A 49 -11.44 -9.10 -13.68
N HIS A 50 -10.83 -7.93 -13.84
CA HIS A 50 -10.94 -7.12 -15.05
C HIS A 50 -10.43 -7.88 -16.28
N HIS A 51 -9.22 -8.45 -16.20
CA HIS A 51 -8.61 -9.19 -17.31
C HIS A 51 -9.45 -10.43 -17.69
N ARG A 52 -9.96 -11.18 -16.70
CA ARG A 52 -10.87 -12.31 -16.97
C ARG A 52 -12.16 -11.87 -17.67
N SER A 53 -12.75 -10.77 -17.22
CA SER A 53 -13.99 -10.24 -17.80
C SER A 53 -13.77 -9.72 -19.23
N GLU A 54 -12.65 -9.05 -19.48
CA GLU A 54 -12.27 -8.61 -20.83
C GLU A 54 -12.03 -9.79 -21.78
N ALA A 55 -11.36 -10.86 -21.31
CA ALA A 55 -11.15 -12.05 -22.12
C ALA A 55 -12.48 -12.70 -22.53
N GLN A 56 -13.43 -12.84 -21.58
CA GLN A 56 -14.78 -13.34 -21.88
C GLN A 56 -15.50 -12.47 -22.90
N LEU A 57 -15.44 -11.14 -22.76
CA LEU A 57 -16.06 -10.21 -23.71
C LEU A 57 -15.44 -10.32 -25.12
N GLN A 58 -14.15 -10.61 -25.23
CA GLN A 58 -13.50 -10.86 -26.52
C GLN A 58 -13.94 -12.18 -27.15
N GLU A 59 -14.18 -13.23 -26.36
CA GLU A 59 -14.67 -14.52 -26.89
C GLU A 59 -16.06 -14.44 -27.51
N PHE A 60 -16.90 -13.51 -27.04
CA PHE A 60 -18.25 -13.29 -27.59
C PHE A 60 -18.32 -12.35 -28.80
N ARG A 61 -17.18 -11.79 -29.23
CA ARG A 61 -17.10 -10.78 -30.29
C ARG A 61 -16.55 -11.37 -31.60
#